data_AF-A0A9E5PLF1-F1
#
_entry.id   AF-A0A9E5PLF1-F1
#
_cell.length_a   1.000
_cell.length_b   1.000
_cell.length_c   1.000
_cell.angle_alpha   90.00
_cell.angle_beta   90.00
_cell.angle_gamma   90.00
#
_symmetry.space_group_name_H-M   'P 1'
#
loop_
_entity.id
_entity.type
_entity.pdbx_description
1 polymer ?
#
loop_
_entity_poly.entity_id
_entity_poly.type
_entity_poly.pdbx_seq_one_letter_code
_entity_poly.pdbx_strand_id
1 'polypeptide(L)' 'MNDSESLRHSMHTRKLRDAVHGDIHLTDAEMALLDTPQMQRLRGIRQLGAAYYVYPSAHHTRFEHCLGTCWM' A
#
# COMPACT_ATOMS: atom_id res chain seq x y z
N MET A 1 31.14 18.47 17.19
CA MET A 1 30.48 19.15 16.05
C MET A 1 30.72 18.35 14.76
N ASN A 2 29.92 17.31 14.54
CA ASN A 2 29.32 16.98 13.23
C ASN A 2 28.32 15.85 13.47
N ASP A 3 27.29 16.17 14.26
CA ASP A 3 26.15 15.30 14.57
C ASP A 3 25.17 15.19 13.39
N SER A 4 25.60 15.56 12.18
CA SER A 4 24.81 15.62 10.94
C SER A 4 24.97 14.40 10.03
N GLU A 5 25.92 13.48 10.29
CA GLU A 5 26.06 12.24 9.50
C GLU A 5 25.17 11.08 9.98
N SER A 6 24.48 11.22 11.12
CA SER A 6 23.65 10.15 11.70
C SER A 6 22.23 10.04 11.11
N LEU A 7 21.85 10.91 10.16
CA LEU A 7 20.55 10.86 9.46
C LEU A 7 20.59 10.03 8.17
N ARG A 8 21.56 9.12 8.04
CA ARG A 8 21.55 8.05 7.03
C ARG A 8 20.96 6.79 7.66
N HIS A 9 19.76 6.88 8.22
CA HIS A 9 18.99 5.67 8.50
C HIS A 9 18.83 4.96 7.16
N SER A 10 19.37 3.75 7.07
CA SER A 10 19.26 2.89 5.89
C SER A 10 17.79 2.77 5.52
N MET A 11 17.33 3.56 4.55
CA MET A 11 15.97 3.55 4.01
C MET A 11 15.78 2.22 3.29
N HIS A 12 15.45 1.18 4.04
CA HIS A 12 15.06 -0.10 3.47
C HIS A 12 13.72 0.13 2.77
N THR A 13 13.79 0.37 1.46
CA THR A 13 12.58 0.47 0.65
C THR A 13 12.15 -0.94 0.25
N ARG A 14 10.98 -1.35 0.73
CA ARG A 14 10.34 -2.60 0.29
C ARG A 14 9.54 -2.31 -0.98
N LYS A 15 9.69 -3.21 -1.96
CA LYS A 15 8.98 -3.10 -3.24
C LYS A 15 7.69 -3.91 -3.17
N LEU A 16 6.57 -3.27 -3.51
CA LEU A 16 5.29 -3.92 -3.69
C LEU A 16 4.79 -3.68 -5.11
N ARG A 17 4.36 -4.74 -5.78
CA ARG A 17 3.92 -4.64 -7.17
C ARG A 17 2.41 -4.47 -7.23
N ASP A 18 1.98 -3.37 -7.84
CA ASP A 18 0.60 -3.02 -8.11
C ASP A 18 0.30 -3.09 -9.61
N ALA A 19 -0.95 -3.38 -9.95
CA ALA A 19 -1.37 -3.55 -11.34
C ALA A 19 -1.50 -2.22 -12.12
N VAL A 20 -1.69 -1.10 -11.42
CA VAL A 20 -1.86 0.24 -12.01
C VAL A 20 -0.54 1.00 -12.00
N HIS A 21 0.15 1.01 -10.86
CA HIS A 21 1.35 1.82 -10.64
C HIS A 21 2.67 1.06 -10.86
N GLY A 22 2.64 -0.26 -11.06
CA GLY A 22 3.84 -1.07 -11.22
C GLY A 22 4.56 -1.28 -9.88
N ASP A 23 5.86 -1.03 -9.81
CA ASP A 23 6.65 -1.27 -8.58
C ASP A 23 6.58 -0.04 -7.65
N ILE A 24 5.74 -0.13 -6.62
CA ILE A 24 5.60 0.87 -5.55
C ILE A 24 6.69 0.63 -4.51
N HIS A 25 7.39 1.70 -4.14
CA HIS A 25 8.49 1.67 -3.18
C HIS A 25 8.01 2.24 -1.84
N LEU A 26 7.96 1.39 -0.81
CA LEU A 26 7.45 1.76 0.50
C LEU A 26 8.58 1.84 1.52
N THR A 27 8.50 2.81 2.41
CA THR A 27 9.35 2.93 3.60
C THR A 27 8.95 1.92 4.68
N ASP A 28 9.83 1.66 5.64
CA ASP A 28 9.54 0.78 6.77
C ASP A 28 8.33 1.26 7.60
N ALA A 29 8.11 2.58 7.69
CA ALA A 29 6.98 3.17 8.40
C ALA A 29 5.65 2.89 7.69
N GLU A 30 5.61 3.05 6.36
CA GLU A 30 4.43 2.73 5.55
C GLU A 30 4.14 1.23 5.57
N MET A 31 5.19 0.40 5.53
CA MET A 31 5.04 -1.04 5.64
C MET A 31 4.47 -1.45 7.00
N ALA A 32 4.95 -0.86 8.10
CA ALA A 32 4.41 -1.09 9.43
C ALA A 32 2.93 -0.67 9.54
N LEU A 33 2.53 0.42 8.87
CA LEU A 33 1.13 0.84 8.79
C LEU A 33 0.28 -0.17 8.00
N LEU A 34 0.79 -0.68 6.88
CA LEU A 34 0.09 -1.69 6.07
C LEU A 34 -0.11 -3.00 6.82
N ASP A 35 0.84 -3.39 7.68
CA ASP A 35 0.76 -4.61 8.49
C ASP A 35 -0.21 -4.50 9.69
N THR A 36 -0.81 -3.33 9.92
CA THR A 36 -1.83 -3.16 10.95
C THR A 36 -3.13 -3.90 10.61
N PRO A 37 -3.86 -4.45 11.61
CA PRO A 37 -5.11 -5.16 11.36
C PRO A 37 -6.20 -4.27 10.74
N GLN A 38 -6.15 -2.95 11.02
CA GLN A 38 -7.05 -1.96 10.45
C GLN A 38 -6.86 -1.83 8.93
N MET A 39 -5.60 -1.78 8.47
CA MET A 39 -5.27 -1.73 7.05
C MET A 39 -5.55 -3.08 6.36
N GLN A 40 -5.16 -4.19 6.99
CA GLN A 40 -5.39 -5.52 6.42
C GLN A 40 -6.89 -5.86 6.27
N ARG A 41 -7.77 -5.32 7.13
CA ARG A 41 -9.23 -5.45 6.99
C ARG A 41 -9.74 -4.95 5.63
N LEU A 42 -9.10 -3.95 5.03
CA LEU A 42 -9.52 -3.38 3.75
C LEU A 42 -9.39 -4.39 2.59
N ARG A 43 -8.61 -5.46 2.73
CA ARG A 43 -8.53 -6.55 1.75
C ARG A 43 -9.85 -7.30 1.61
N GLY A 44 -10.70 -7.30 2.64
CA GLY A 44 -12.02 -7.92 2.61
C GLY A 44 -13.11 -7.02 2.00
N ILE A 45 -12.82 -5.74 1.75
CA ILE A 45 -13.80 -4.77 1.27
C ILE A 45 -13.59 -4.55 -0.22
N ARG A 46 -14.56 -4.98 -1.02
CA ARG A 46 -14.57 -4.73 -2.47
C ARG A 46 -14.74 -3.24 -2.76
N GLN A 47 -13.97 -2.72 -3.70
CA GLN A 47 -14.04 -1.31 -4.10
C GLN A 47 -15.45 -0.92 -4.58
N LEU A 48 -16.06 -1.76 -5.43
CA LEU A 48 -17.36 -1.49 -6.06
C LEU A 48 -18.52 -2.27 -5.41
N GLY A 49 -18.31 -2.87 -4.24
CA GLY A 49 -19.36 -3.56 -3.49
C GLY A 49 -20.10 -4.64 -4.31
N ALA A 50 -21.42 -4.50 -4.43
CA ALA A 50 -22.28 -5.44 -5.15
C ALA A 50 -22.09 -5.44 -6.67
N ALA A 51 -21.47 -4.39 -7.24
CA ALA A 51 -21.22 -4.35 -8.69
C ALA A 51 -20.31 -5.49 -9.16
N TYR A 52 -19.53 -6.09 -8.25
CA TYR A 52 -18.77 -7.31 -8.51
C TYR A 52 -19.62 -8.49 -9.00
N TYR A 53 -20.90 -8.58 -8.60
CA TYR A 53 -21.80 -9.64 -9.08
C TYR A 53 -22.23 -9.45 -10.53
N VAL A 54 -22.14 -8.24 -11.06
CA VAL A 54 -22.47 -7.90 -12.45
C VAL A 54 -21.21 -7.87 -13.32
N TYR A 55 -20.11 -7.36 -12.77
CA TYR A 55 -18.82 -7.25 -13.41
C TYR A 55 -17.81 -8.15 -12.70
N PRO A 56 -17.65 -9.41 -13.15
CA PRO A 56 -16.75 -10.34 -12.49
C PRO A 56 -15.30 -9.84 -12.49
N SER A 57 -14.88 -9.02 -13.46
CA SER A 57 -13.54 -8.40 -13.47
C SER A 57 -13.30 -7.38 -12.34
N ALA A 58 -14.34 -6.92 -11.65
CA ALA A 58 -14.23 -5.94 -10.56
C ALA A 58 -13.81 -6.55 -9.21
N HIS A 59 -12.78 -7.40 -9.23
CA HIS A 59 -12.24 -8.05 -8.03
C HIS A 59 -11.52 -7.10 -7.06
N HIS A 60 -11.30 -5.86 -7.49
CA HIS A 60 -10.43 -4.94 -6.79
C HIS A 60 -10.99 -4.52 -5.42
N THR A 61 -10.10 -4.37 -4.45
CA THR A 61 -10.36 -4.13 -3.04
C THR A 61 -9.95 -2.72 -2.62
N ARG A 62 -10.47 -2.26 -1.48
CA ARG A 62 -10.09 -0.95 -0.93
C ARG A 62 -8.62 -0.88 -0.53
N PHE A 63 -7.99 -2.02 -0.26
CA PHE A 63 -6.58 -2.08 0.13
C PHE A 63 -5.65 -1.55 -0.97
N GLU A 64 -5.74 -2.10 -2.18
CA GLU A 64 -4.85 -1.69 -3.27
C GLU A 64 -5.17 -0.28 -3.78
N HIS A 65 -6.42 0.15 -3.68
CA HIS A 65 -6.79 1.52 -3.96
C HIS A 65 -6.12 2.51 -2.98
N CYS A 66 -6.19 2.23 -1.66
CA CYS A 66 -5.51 3.05 -0.66
C CYS A 66 -3.98 3.05 -0.84
N LEU A 67 -3.41 1.90 -1.24
CA LEU A 67 -1.99 1.78 -1.53
C LEU A 67 -1.60 2.65 -2.74
N GLY A 68 -2.40 2.67 -3.81
CA GLY A 68 -2.22 3.58 -4.94
C GLY A 68 -2.34 5.06 -4.56
N THR A 69 -3.29 5.42 -3.68
CA THR A 69 -3.40 6.81 -3.17
C THR A 69 -2.20 7.22 -2.32
N CYS A 70 -1.58 6.30 -1.57
CA CYS A 70 -0.39 6.60 -0.78
C CYS A 70 0.85 6.87 -1.65
N TRP A 71 0.89 6.26 -2.84
CA TRP A 71 2.01 6.43 -3.79
C TRP A 71 1.89 7.70 -4.64
N MET A 72 0.67 8.16 -4.90
CA MET A 72 0.38 9.34 -5.72
C MET A 72 0.71 10.64 -4.99
#